data_AF-A0A7D4ANW2-F1
#
_entry.id   AF-A0A7D4ANW2-F1
#
_cell.length_a   1.000
_cell.length_b   1.000
_cell.length_c   1.000
_cell.angle_alpha   90.00
_cell.angle_beta   90.00
_cell.angle_gamma   90.00
#
_symmetry.space_group_name_H-M   'P 1'
#
loop_
_entity.id
_entity.type
_entity.pdbx_description
1 polymer ?
#
loop_
_entity_poly.entity_id
_entity_poly.type
_entity_poly.pdbx_seq_one_letter_code
_entity_poly.pdbx_strand_id
1 'polypeptide(L)'
;MHTWQRILLELTKSGHLDRADILTRCLLALRRDFRRPLLTWFKELFLSLKPTRAERLARQAELVELLAHPLPLVVNFAIEQLKDLLPEPGFALAPLLHFADTLLLRPDVKTGLKTLLASLAKLPKQDAAQAPAVARLLAAALAHPDAAVQERAAKGLADLLAAKKPLLSPAETTEILSVLLDQAELLGRAARTTLGPWLTASPPAPAAEAAATYAPLAPFVPELSPATAIAPVADWHELLFLTGQVLRHDDPLALERWLDGLLRLHGQLPAGHAVQLEPYLVQILPELKKASPFEAAALLAGPITIWWHAGLAQALLLSWANGFATSRVPDVEITAPHYTRTPLLPLDKQRYAQAESLLRQRQSLPLLSTPTHLPYWIAPTALVTRLVAYQQAATEPAVADLLIALARTAHANPGEAAAALQLLPQLQWAELRELLAWYFGPDLAVPTQPAPLGRRPAALQTSLAAALPELWAVAARTKAPAHEFPTLLARLGYDYAGIARPLRPTPEISTGENHAQQFQLPGQPTITYRWTEVYWHSPTEGPPPSPLLLYAPPQQKISKAAGSTTCC
;
A
#
# COMPACT_ATOMS: atom_id res chain seq x y z
N MET A 1 24.85 -35.08 -12.05
CA MET A 1 23.38 -35.08 -12.24
C MET A 1 22.91 -35.59 -13.62
N HIS A 2 23.75 -36.23 -14.45
CA HIS A 2 23.39 -36.64 -15.84
C HIS A 2 22.89 -38.09 -16.01
N THR A 3 22.79 -38.88 -14.93
CA THR A 3 22.54 -40.32 -15.04
C THR A 3 21.09 -40.63 -15.49
N TRP A 4 20.10 -39.96 -14.91
CA TRP A 4 18.68 -40.23 -15.20
C TRP A 4 18.22 -39.75 -16.58
N GLN A 5 18.69 -38.59 -17.04
CA GLN A 5 18.35 -38.08 -18.37
C GLN A 5 18.86 -39.02 -19.47
N ARG A 6 20.07 -39.57 -19.30
CA ARG A 6 20.63 -40.58 -20.22
C ARG A 6 19.83 -41.87 -20.20
N ILE A 7 19.44 -42.36 -19.02
CA ILE A 7 18.62 -43.57 -18.90
C ILE A 7 17.27 -43.39 -19.60
N LEU A 8 16.58 -42.27 -19.36
CA LEU A 8 15.29 -41.99 -20.01
C LEU A 8 15.41 -41.90 -21.54
N LEU A 9 16.48 -41.27 -22.05
CA LEU A 9 16.73 -41.22 -23.49
C LEU A 9 16.94 -42.62 -24.08
N GLU A 10 17.73 -43.48 -23.43
CA GLU A 10 17.96 -44.85 -23.90
C GLU A 10 16.71 -45.73 -23.80
N LEU A 11 15.91 -45.60 -22.74
CA LEU A 11 14.64 -46.31 -22.60
C LEU A 11 13.59 -45.87 -23.64
N THR A 12 13.60 -44.59 -24.01
CA THR A 12 12.75 -44.08 -25.09
C THR A 12 13.21 -44.62 -26.45
N LYS A 13 14.52 -44.67 -26.70
CA LYS A 13 15.09 -45.23 -27.95
C LYS A 13 14.84 -46.73 -28.08
N SER A 14 14.90 -47.47 -26.98
CA SER A 14 14.67 -48.92 -26.97
C SER A 14 13.18 -49.31 -26.93
N GLY A 15 12.27 -48.33 -26.98
CA GLY A 15 10.81 -48.57 -27.03
C GLY A 15 10.17 -49.01 -25.71
N HIS A 16 10.92 -48.98 -24.59
CA HIS A 16 10.40 -49.33 -23.27
C HIS A 16 9.56 -48.22 -22.64
N LEU A 17 9.73 -46.98 -23.12
CA LEU A 17 8.88 -45.84 -22.77
C LEU A 17 8.30 -45.21 -24.04
N ASP A 18 7.01 -44.85 -23.98
CA ASP A 18 6.38 -44.14 -25.08
C ASP A 18 6.94 -42.72 -25.21
N ARG A 19 7.53 -42.43 -26.37
CA ARG A 19 8.09 -41.13 -26.72
C ARG A 19 7.03 -40.04 -26.70
N ALA A 20 5.82 -40.34 -27.16
CA ALA A 20 4.74 -39.37 -27.22
C ALA A 20 4.31 -38.95 -25.79
N ASP A 21 4.11 -39.92 -24.91
CA ASP A 21 3.80 -39.69 -23.50
C ASP A 21 4.89 -38.87 -22.79
N ILE A 22 6.18 -39.21 -22.97
CA ILE A 22 7.28 -38.47 -22.33
C ILE A 22 7.31 -37.01 -22.77
N LEU A 23 7.18 -36.73 -24.08
CA LEU A 23 7.17 -35.36 -24.59
C LEU A 23 6.02 -34.55 -23.97
N THR A 24 4.83 -35.14 -23.85
CA THR A 24 3.68 -34.48 -23.21
C THR A 24 3.94 -34.24 -21.72
N ARG A 25 4.45 -35.24 -20.98
CA ARG A 25 4.75 -35.12 -19.55
C ARG A 25 5.81 -34.06 -19.25
N CYS A 26 6.81 -33.90 -20.11
CA CYS A 26 7.79 -32.82 -19.97
C CYS A 26 7.11 -31.44 -20.00
N LEU A 27 6.17 -31.23 -20.93
CA LEU A 27 5.44 -29.95 -21.03
C LEU A 27 4.48 -29.76 -19.85
N LEU A 28 3.76 -30.80 -19.43
CA LEU A 28 2.90 -30.74 -18.25
C LEU A 28 3.69 -30.48 -16.96
N ALA A 29 4.90 -31.01 -16.83
CA ALA A 29 5.77 -30.71 -15.69
C ALA A 29 6.22 -29.24 -15.67
N LEU A 30 6.43 -28.63 -16.85
CA LEU A 30 6.77 -27.22 -16.98
C LEU A 30 5.61 -26.27 -16.64
N ARG A 31 4.36 -26.76 -16.61
CA ARG A 31 3.19 -25.99 -16.13
C ARG A 31 3.09 -25.93 -14.60
N ARG A 32 3.75 -26.84 -13.89
CA ARG A 32 3.64 -26.93 -12.42
C ARG A 32 4.57 -25.93 -11.75
N ASP A 33 4.20 -25.54 -10.53
CA ASP A 33 5.01 -24.64 -9.69
C ASP A 33 6.20 -25.38 -9.05
N PHE A 34 7.13 -25.83 -9.89
CA PHE A 34 8.38 -26.46 -9.46
C PHE A 34 9.51 -25.44 -9.35
N ARG A 35 10.48 -25.75 -8.48
CA ARG A 35 11.70 -24.93 -8.36
C ARG A 35 12.46 -24.92 -9.69
N ARG A 36 13.09 -23.77 -9.99
CA ARG A 36 13.83 -23.53 -11.23
C ARG A 36 14.77 -24.67 -11.68
N PRO A 37 15.57 -25.33 -10.82
CA PRO A 37 16.43 -26.43 -11.27
C PRO A 37 15.67 -27.61 -11.86
N LEU A 38 14.49 -27.94 -11.31
CA LEU A 38 13.67 -29.05 -11.79
C LEU A 38 12.99 -28.71 -13.12
N LEU A 39 12.51 -27.47 -13.27
CA LEU A 39 11.99 -26.97 -14.54
C LEU A 39 13.08 -26.98 -15.64
N THR A 40 14.30 -26.54 -15.31
CA THR A 40 15.45 -26.63 -16.23
C THR A 40 15.70 -28.08 -16.66
N TRP A 41 15.63 -29.03 -15.73
CA TRP A 41 15.83 -30.43 -16.04
C TRP A 41 14.78 -30.99 -17.02
N PHE A 42 13.49 -30.70 -16.82
CA PHE A 42 12.43 -31.14 -17.76
C PHE A 42 12.53 -30.47 -19.13
N LYS A 43 12.90 -29.18 -19.16
CA LYS A 43 13.21 -28.46 -20.40
C LYS A 43 14.36 -29.15 -21.16
N GLU A 44 15.46 -29.46 -20.47
CA GLU A 44 16.63 -30.10 -21.08
C GLU A 44 16.32 -31.53 -21.58
N LEU A 45 15.51 -32.29 -20.85
CA LEU A 45 15.03 -33.59 -21.28
C LEU A 45 14.21 -33.49 -22.58
N PHE A 46 13.26 -32.55 -22.63
CA PHE A 46 12.45 -32.31 -23.85
C PHE A 46 13.34 -31.97 -25.05
N LEU A 47 14.30 -31.06 -24.88
CA LEU A 47 15.23 -30.68 -25.96
C LEU A 47 16.14 -31.84 -26.39
N SER A 48 16.57 -32.68 -25.44
CA SER A 48 17.43 -33.83 -25.71
C SER A 48 16.72 -34.92 -26.51
N LEU A 49 15.40 -35.02 -26.39
CA LEU A 49 14.58 -35.92 -27.22
C LEU A 49 14.45 -35.45 -28.67
N LYS A 50 14.86 -34.20 -28.99
CA LYS A 50 14.83 -33.59 -30.32
C LYS A 50 13.47 -33.82 -31.01
N PRO A 51 12.37 -33.28 -30.45
CA PRO A 51 11.05 -33.49 -31.01
C PRO A 51 10.95 -32.91 -32.43
N THR A 52 10.34 -33.67 -33.32
CA THR A 52 10.09 -33.25 -34.70
C THR A 52 9.05 -32.12 -34.74
N ARG A 53 8.93 -31.44 -35.89
CA ARG A 53 7.90 -30.41 -36.06
C ARG A 53 6.48 -30.97 -35.89
N ALA A 54 6.21 -32.14 -36.45
CA ALA A 54 4.91 -32.82 -36.30
C ALA A 54 4.62 -33.15 -34.83
N GLU A 55 5.61 -33.65 -34.08
CA GLU A 55 5.45 -33.95 -32.64
C GLU A 55 5.21 -32.70 -31.80
N ARG A 56 5.83 -31.56 -32.15
CA ARG A 56 5.57 -30.27 -31.51
C ARG A 56 4.21 -29.71 -31.89
N LEU A 57 3.79 -29.81 -33.15
CA LEU A 57 2.49 -29.35 -33.63
C LEU A 57 1.34 -30.12 -32.97
N ALA A 58 1.51 -31.42 -32.76
CA ALA A 58 0.55 -32.25 -32.01
C ALA A 58 0.41 -31.83 -30.53
N ARG A 59 1.35 -31.04 -30.00
CA ARG A 59 1.39 -30.52 -28.61
C ARG A 59 1.36 -28.99 -28.54
N GLN A 60 0.82 -28.36 -29.58
CA GLN A 60 0.78 -26.90 -29.66
C GLN A 60 -0.03 -26.28 -28.51
N ALA A 61 -1.08 -26.96 -28.04
CA ALA A 61 -1.91 -26.48 -26.93
C ALA A 61 -1.10 -26.38 -25.64
N GLU A 62 -0.38 -27.45 -25.28
CA GLU A 62 0.47 -27.48 -24.09
C GLU A 62 1.61 -26.47 -24.19
N LEU A 63 2.21 -26.27 -25.37
CA LEU A 63 3.23 -25.26 -25.60
C LEU A 63 2.70 -23.83 -25.45
N VAL A 64 1.48 -23.56 -25.92
CA VAL A 64 0.85 -22.24 -25.80
C VAL A 64 0.49 -21.93 -24.34
N GLU A 65 -0.02 -22.90 -23.59
CA GLU A 65 -0.33 -22.73 -22.16
C GLU A 65 0.89 -22.35 -21.31
N LEU A 66 2.09 -22.78 -21.70
CA LEU A 66 3.34 -22.42 -21.00
C LEU A 66 3.65 -20.91 -21.03
N LEU A 67 3.02 -20.15 -21.93
CA LEU A 67 3.18 -18.69 -21.99
C LEU A 67 2.59 -17.97 -20.77
N ALA A 68 1.65 -18.61 -20.06
CA ALA A 68 1.08 -18.08 -18.81
C ALA A 68 2.02 -18.22 -17.60
N HIS A 69 3.14 -18.94 -17.73
CA HIS A 69 3.98 -19.30 -16.59
C HIS A 69 4.71 -18.07 -15.99
N PRO A 70 4.81 -17.93 -14.65
CA PRO A 70 5.44 -16.76 -14.03
C PRO A 70 6.94 -16.63 -14.32
N LEU A 71 7.66 -17.73 -14.53
CA LEU A 71 9.11 -17.68 -14.80
C LEU A 71 9.45 -17.44 -16.29
N PRO A 72 10.28 -16.43 -16.62
CA PRO A 72 10.77 -16.18 -17.99
C PRO A 72 11.45 -17.37 -18.67
N LEU A 73 12.09 -18.25 -17.89
CA LEU A 73 12.75 -19.45 -18.41
C LEU A 73 11.79 -20.32 -19.24
N VAL A 74 10.56 -20.50 -18.73
CA VAL A 74 9.54 -21.36 -19.32
C VAL A 74 8.89 -20.68 -20.52
N VAL A 75 8.55 -19.39 -20.37
CA VAL A 75 7.97 -18.57 -21.44
C VAL A 75 8.92 -18.48 -22.64
N ASN A 76 10.20 -18.15 -22.43
CA ASN A 76 11.18 -18.08 -23.51
C ASN A 76 11.40 -19.42 -24.20
N PHE A 77 11.37 -20.53 -23.44
CA PHE A 77 11.45 -21.87 -24.01
C PHE A 77 10.23 -22.16 -24.91
N ALA A 78 9.02 -21.87 -24.44
CA ALA A 78 7.79 -22.08 -25.21
C ALA A 78 7.79 -21.28 -26.51
N ILE A 79 8.14 -19.99 -26.47
CA ILE A 79 8.26 -19.14 -27.66
C ILE A 79 9.27 -19.72 -28.66
N GLU A 80 10.42 -20.18 -28.17
CA GLU A 80 11.45 -20.80 -29.01
C GLU A 80 10.97 -22.09 -29.69
N GLN A 81 10.08 -22.86 -29.05
CA GLN A 81 9.47 -24.04 -29.65
C GLN A 81 8.35 -23.71 -30.64
N LEU A 82 7.61 -22.62 -30.41
CA LEU A 82 6.44 -22.21 -31.21
C LEU A 82 6.83 -21.44 -32.48
N LYS A 83 7.93 -20.69 -32.47
CA LYS A 83 8.30 -19.76 -33.55
C LYS A 83 8.40 -20.42 -34.95
N ASP A 84 8.79 -21.70 -34.99
CA ASP A 84 8.95 -22.46 -36.24
C ASP A 84 7.65 -23.17 -36.67
N LEU A 85 6.65 -23.24 -35.79
CA LEU A 85 5.37 -23.92 -36.02
C LEU A 85 4.30 -22.98 -36.57
N LEU A 86 4.45 -21.67 -36.33
CA LEU A 86 3.56 -20.63 -36.85
C LEU A 86 3.22 -20.76 -38.35
N PRO A 87 4.15 -21.12 -39.26
CA PRO A 87 3.85 -21.26 -40.68
C PRO A 87 3.28 -22.63 -41.09
N GLU A 88 3.21 -23.61 -40.18
CA GLU A 88 2.79 -24.99 -40.52
C GLU A 88 1.26 -25.10 -40.64
N PRO A 89 0.73 -25.86 -41.61
CA PRO A 89 -0.71 -26.06 -41.77
C PRO A 89 -1.27 -26.82 -40.56
N GLY A 90 -2.26 -26.24 -39.89
CA GLY A 90 -2.88 -26.81 -38.68
C GLY A 90 -2.44 -26.16 -37.36
N PHE A 91 -1.58 -25.14 -37.39
CA PHE A 91 -1.30 -24.33 -36.22
C PHE A 91 -2.48 -23.40 -35.88
N ALA A 92 -2.94 -23.42 -34.63
CA ALA A 92 -4.02 -22.57 -34.13
C ALA A 92 -3.46 -21.24 -33.61
N LEU A 93 -3.56 -20.18 -34.42
CA LEU A 93 -3.00 -18.88 -34.06
C LEU A 93 -3.77 -18.14 -32.95
N ALA A 94 -5.10 -18.28 -32.90
CA ALA A 94 -5.94 -17.50 -31.99
C ALA A 94 -5.59 -17.69 -30.50
N PRO A 95 -5.37 -18.92 -29.98
CA PRO A 95 -4.92 -19.12 -28.60
C PRO A 95 -3.57 -18.43 -28.30
N LEU A 96 -2.63 -18.46 -29.24
CA LEU A 96 -1.32 -17.83 -29.08
C LEU A 96 -1.46 -16.30 -28.93
N LEU A 97 -2.31 -15.67 -29.74
CA LEU A 97 -2.50 -14.22 -29.70
C LEU A 97 -3.06 -13.75 -28.36
N HIS A 98 -4.01 -14.49 -27.78
CA HIS A 98 -4.58 -14.19 -26.46
C HIS A 98 -3.49 -14.14 -25.36
N PHE A 99 -2.56 -15.10 -25.36
CA PHE A 99 -1.44 -15.06 -24.41
C PHE A 99 -0.42 -13.99 -24.77
N ALA A 100 -0.19 -13.72 -26.06
CA ALA A 100 0.74 -12.69 -26.50
C ALA A 100 0.36 -11.30 -25.99
N ASP A 101 -0.93 -10.94 -25.97
CA ASP A 101 -1.41 -9.68 -25.39
C ASP A 101 -1.02 -9.55 -23.92
N THR A 102 -1.16 -10.63 -23.14
CA THR A 102 -0.78 -10.65 -21.72
C THR A 102 0.73 -10.51 -21.53
N LEU A 103 1.53 -11.07 -22.45
CA LEU A 103 2.99 -10.95 -22.42
C LEU A 103 3.50 -9.52 -22.69
N LEU A 104 2.72 -8.67 -23.36
CA LEU A 104 3.09 -7.26 -23.59
C LEU A 104 3.19 -6.46 -22.28
N LEU A 105 2.52 -6.91 -21.22
CA LEU A 105 2.56 -6.28 -19.91
C LEU A 105 3.78 -6.73 -19.07
N ARG A 106 4.60 -7.65 -19.58
CA ARG A 106 5.67 -8.31 -18.83
C ARG A 106 7.06 -7.86 -19.27
N PRO A 107 7.75 -6.99 -18.50
CA PRO A 107 9.07 -6.47 -18.88
C PRO A 107 10.19 -7.53 -18.80
N ASP A 108 10.00 -8.60 -18.04
CA ASP A 108 10.99 -9.66 -17.77
C ASP A 108 11.18 -10.66 -18.92
N VAL A 109 10.30 -10.65 -19.94
CA VAL A 109 10.31 -11.59 -21.09
C VAL A 109 10.66 -10.95 -22.42
N LYS A 110 11.29 -9.78 -22.42
CA LYS A 110 11.61 -9.01 -23.64
C LYS A 110 12.33 -9.79 -24.74
N THR A 111 13.20 -10.73 -24.40
CA THR A 111 13.93 -11.54 -25.40
C THR A 111 12.99 -12.46 -26.16
N GLY A 112 12.13 -13.20 -25.45
CA GLY A 112 11.11 -14.04 -26.06
C GLY A 112 10.10 -13.21 -26.84
N LEU A 113 9.65 -12.08 -26.29
CA LEU A 113 8.67 -11.22 -26.95
C LEU A 113 9.19 -10.70 -28.30
N LYS A 114 10.46 -10.26 -28.37
CA LYS A 114 11.08 -9.86 -29.66
C LYS A 114 11.09 -11.00 -30.68
N THR A 115 11.38 -12.22 -30.25
CA THR A 115 11.35 -13.41 -31.13
C THR A 115 9.94 -13.70 -31.62
N LEU A 116 8.96 -13.66 -30.73
CA LEU A 116 7.55 -13.89 -31.05
C LEU A 116 7.04 -12.86 -32.06
N LEU A 117 7.23 -11.56 -31.79
CA LEU A 117 6.82 -10.47 -32.69
C LEU A 117 7.52 -10.58 -34.05
N ALA A 118 8.81 -10.93 -34.07
CA ALA A 118 9.56 -11.14 -35.31
C ALA A 118 9.00 -12.29 -36.16
N SER A 119 8.53 -13.36 -35.53
CA SER A 119 7.97 -14.51 -36.25
C SER A 119 6.53 -14.23 -36.69
N LEU A 120 5.71 -13.60 -35.84
CA LEU A 120 4.34 -13.19 -36.18
C LEU A 120 4.32 -12.18 -37.34
N ALA A 121 5.24 -11.22 -37.36
CA ALA A 121 5.34 -10.24 -38.46
C ALA A 121 5.65 -10.87 -39.84
N LYS A 122 6.15 -12.11 -39.89
CA LYS A 122 6.39 -12.83 -41.15
C LYS A 122 5.17 -13.60 -41.65
N LEU A 123 4.23 -13.93 -40.76
CA LEU A 123 3.07 -14.76 -41.06
C LEU A 123 2.16 -14.17 -42.15
N PRO A 124 1.88 -12.85 -42.18
CA PRO A 124 1.05 -12.24 -43.22
C PRO A 124 1.61 -12.33 -44.64
N LYS A 125 2.91 -12.61 -44.80
CA LYS A 125 3.53 -12.85 -46.12
C LYS A 125 3.14 -14.21 -46.71
N GLN A 126 2.68 -15.14 -45.87
CA GLN A 126 2.29 -16.49 -46.25
C GLN A 126 0.77 -16.67 -46.20
N ASP A 127 0.12 -16.12 -45.18
CA ASP A 127 -1.34 -16.10 -45.03
C ASP A 127 -1.82 -14.66 -44.75
N ALA A 128 -2.32 -13.99 -45.80
CA ALA A 128 -2.80 -12.62 -45.71
C ALA A 128 -3.99 -12.46 -44.75
N ALA A 129 -4.75 -13.52 -44.46
CA ALA A 129 -5.91 -13.45 -43.57
C ALA A 129 -5.51 -13.12 -42.11
N GLN A 130 -4.26 -13.37 -41.72
CA GLN A 130 -3.77 -13.08 -40.37
C GLN A 130 -3.27 -11.65 -40.19
N ALA A 131 -3.16 -10.87 -41.27
CA ALA A 131 -2.60 -9.52 -41.23
C ALA A 131 -3.28 -8.58 -40.21
N PRO A 132 -4.62 -8.55 -40.07
CA PRO A 132 -5.28 -7.66 -39.11
C PRO A 132 -4.96 -8.01 -37.66
N ALA A 133 -5.01 -9.30 -37.32
CA ALA A 133 -4.74 -9.75 -35.95
C ALA A 133 -3.28 -9.51 -35.54
N VAL A 134 -2.34 -9.75 -36.46
CA VAL A 134 -0.91 -9.46 -36.25
C VAL A 134 -0.65 -7.96 -36.15
N ALA A 135 -1.30 -7.14 -36.98
CA ALA A 135 -1.15 -5.68 -36.93
C ALA A 135 -1.62 -5.11 -35.59
N ARG A 136 -2.75 -5.58 -35.05
CA ARG A 136 -3.26 -5.15 -33.73
C ARG A 136 -2.28 -5.46 -32.60
N LEU A 137 -1.73 -6.67 -32.57
CA LEU A 137 -0.72 -7.05 -31.57
C LEU A 137 0.56 -6.21 -31.71
N LEU A 138 1.03 -5.97 -32.93
CA LEU A 138 2.20 -5.12 -33.18
C LEU A 138 1.96 -3.67 -32.76
N ALA A 139 0.77 -3.12 -33.02
CA ALA A 139 0.40 -1.79 -32.56
C ALA A 139 0.35 -1.73 -31.01
N ALA A 140 -0.29 -2.70 -30.36
CA ALA A 140 -0.34 -2.79 -28.90
C ALA A 140 1.07 -2.90 -28.26
N ALA A 141 2.00 -3.60 -28.92
CA ALA A 141 3.37 -3.76 -28.44
C ALA A 141 4.20 -2.47 -28.43
N LEU A 142 3.74 -1.40 -29.10
CA LEU A 142 4.42 -0.10 -29.09
C LEU A 142 4.36 0.59 -27.72
N ALA A 143 3.37 0.26 -26.88
CA ALA A 143 3.27 0.74 -25.50
C ALA A 143 4.27 0.07 -24.53
N HIS A 144 5.04 -0.94 -24.97
CA HIS A 144 5.96 -1.67 -24.09
C HIS A 144 7.12 -0.76 -23.62
N PRO A 145 7.55 -0.81 -22.34
CA PRO A 145 8.60 0.07 -21.79
C PRO A 145 10.04 -0.19 -22.32
N ASP A 146 10.24 -1.19 -23.18
CA ASP A 146 11.59 -1.59 -23.67
C ASP A 146 11.72 -1.18 -25.14
N ALA A 147 12.66 -0.29 -25.43
CA ALA A 147 12.84 0.29 -26.75
C ALA A 147 13.13 -0.75 -27.85
N ALA A 148 13.75 -1.89 -27.52
CA ALA A 148 14.06 -2.92 -28.51
C ALA A 148 12.83 -3.77 -28.86
N VAL A 149 11.87 -3.91 -27.94
CA VAL A 149 10.54 -4.50 -28.23
C VAL A 149 9.76 -3.55 -29.14
N GLN A 150 9.69 -2.25 -28.78
CA GLN A 150 9.04 -1.22 -29.60
C GLN A 150 9.62 -1.17 -31.02
N GLU A 151 10.94 -1.19 -31.17
CA GLU A 151 11.61 -1.18 -32.48
C GLU A 151 11.22 -2.42 -33.32
N ARG A 152 11.13 -3.60 -32.69
CA ARG A 152 10.72 -4.82 -33.39
C ARG A 152 9.27 -4.75 -33.86
N ALA A 153 8.39 -4.25 -32.99
CA ALA A 153 6.98 -4.03 -33.30
C ALA A 153 6.79 -3.03 -34.43
N ALA A 154 7.49 -1.89 -34.35
CA ALA A 154 7.47 -0.82 -35.34
C ALA A 154 7.91 -1.28 -36.73
N LYS A 155 8.98 -2.08 -36.82
CA LYS A 155 9.45 -2.66 -38.09
C LYS A 155 8.40 -3.59 -38.70
N GLY A 156 7.81 -4.47 -37.88
CA GLY A 156 6.76 -5.37 -38.34
C GLY A 156 5.51 -4.62 -38.82
N LEU A 157 5.12 -3.56 -38.09
CA LEU A 157 3.95 -2.76 -38.42
C LEU A 157 4.18 -1.94 -39.71
N ALA A 158 5.35 -1.32 -39.86
CA ALA A 158 5.73 -0.60 -41.07
C ALA A 158 5.76 -1.52 -42.30
N ASP A 159 6.27 -2.75 -42.17
CA ASP A 159 6.25 -3.75 -43.23
C ASP A 159 4.82 -4.08 -43.71
N LEU A 160 3.84 -4.11 -42.80
CA LEU A 160 2.43 -4.37 -43.13
C LEU A 160 1.76 -3.15 -43.77
N LEU A 161 2.00 -1.96 -43.24
CA LEU A 161 1.44 -0.70 -43.75
C LEU A 161 2.03 -0.31 -45.12
N ALA A 162 3.29 -0.67 -45.40
CA ALA A 162 3.97 -0.37 -46.66
C ALA A 162 3.87 -1.49 -47.71
N ALA A 163 3.06 -2.53 -47.47
CA ALA A 163 2.93 -3.65 -48.40
C ALA A 163 2.39 -3.20 -49.77
N LYS A 164 3.08 -3.59 -50.86
CA LYS A 164 2.70 -3.22 -52.25
C LYS A 164 1.27 -3.62 -52.63
N LYS A 165 0.80 -4.75 -52.09
CA LYS A 165 -0.60 -5.16 -52.13
C LYS A 165 -1.16 -4.94 -50.73
N PRO A 166 -2.24 -4.15 -50.57
CA PRO A 166 -2.79 -3.88 -49.25
C PRO A 166 -3.25 -5.18 -48.60
N LEU A 167 -2.68 -5.47 -47.41
CA LEU A 167 -3.03 -6.63 -46.58
C LEU A 167 -4.10 -6.32 -45.54
N LEU A 168 -4.37 -5.03 -45.31
CA LEU A 168 -5.36 -4.52 -44.38
C LEU A 168 -6.45 -3.78 -45.17
N SER A 169 -7.70 -3.89 -44.70
CA SER A 169 -8.78 -3.04 -45.22
C SER A 169 -8.57 -1.58 -44.80
N PRO A 170 -9.25 -0.61 -45.46
CA PRO A 170 -9.17 0.79 -45.07
C PRO A 170 -9.60 1.03 -43.62
N ALA A 171 -10.65 0.34 -43.15
CA ALA A 171 -11.16 0.47 -41.78
C ALA A 171 -10.14 -0.03 -40.74
N GLU A 172 -9.55 -1.20 -40.98
CA GLU A 172 -8.50 -1.76 -40.11
C GLU A 172 -7.24 -0.88 -40.11
N THR A 173 -6.89 -0.31 -41.26
CA THR A 173 -5.77 0.63 -41.35
C THR A 173 -6.02 1.86 -40.49
N THR A 174 -7.22 2.44 -40.53
CA THR A 174 -7.60 3.57 -39.68
C THR A 174 -7.54 3.23 -38.19
N GLU A 175 -8.04 2.06 -37.79
CA GLU A 175 -7.99 1.58 -36.39
C GLU A 175 -6.54 1.49 -35.90
N ILE A 176 -5.66 0.86 -36.68
CA ILE A 176 -4.24 0.71 -36.36
C ILE A 176 -3.52 2.07 -36.29
N LEU A 177 -3.83 2.98 -37.20
CA LEU A 177 -3.26 4.34 -37.18
C LEU A 177 -3.72 5.14 -35.97
N SER A 178 -4.98 4.98 -35.52
CA SER A 178 -5.47 5.60 -34.28
C SER A 178 -4.63 5.16 -33.08
N VAL A 179 -4.46 3.85 -32.89
CA VAL A 179 -3.67 3.28 -31.78
C VAL A 179 -2.21 3.75 -31.84
N LEU A 180 -1.64 3.83 -33.04
CA LEU A 180 -0.28 4.35 -33.24
C LEU A 180 -0.15 5.82 -32.80
N LEU A 181 -1.12 6.67 -33.18
CA LEU A 181 -1.09 8.10 -32.86
C LEU A 181 -1.27 8.34 -31.36
N ASP A 182 -2.15 7.59 -30.69
CA ASP A 182 -2.36 7.66 -29.23
C ASP A 182 -1.07 7.33 -28.45
N GLN A 183 -0.19 6.51 -29.03
CA GLN A 183 1.05 6.06 -28.40
C GLN A 183 2.30 6.81 -28.89
N ALA A 184 2.14 7.83 -29.76
CA ALA A 184 3.26 8.48 -30.45
C ALA A 184 4.32 9.08 -29.53
N GLU A 185 3.92 9.62 -28.37
CA GLU A 185 4.82 10.22 -27.38
C GLU A 185 5.63 9.18 -26.59
N LEU A 186 5.13 7.95 -26.49
CA LEU A 186 5.77 6.86 -25.76
C LEU A 186 6.79 6.09 -26.61
N LEU A 187 6.90 6.41 -27.90
CA LEU A 187 7.80 5.73 -28.83
C LEU A 187 9.26 6.12 -28.61
N GLY A 188 10.10 5.11 -28.39
CA GLY A 188 11.55 5.26 -28.44
C GLY A 188 12.04 5.70 -29.82
N ARG A 189 13.25 6.30 -29.87
CA ARG A 189 13.83 6.92 -31.06
C ARG A 189 13.78 6.03 -32.32
N ALA A 190 14.18 4.77 -32.23
CA ALA A 190 14.23 3.86 -33.38
C ALA A 190 12.85 3.50 -33.94
N ALA A 191 11.86 3.30 -33.06
CA ALA A 191 10.47 3.05 -33.45
C ALA A 191 9.86 4.30 -34.12
N ARG A 192 10.08 5.48 -33.54
CA ARG A 192 9.60 6.77 -34.08
C ARG A 192 10.19 7.06 -35.47
N THR A 193 11.48 6.78 -35.69
CA THR A 193 12.09 6.93 -37.02
C THR A 193 11.48 5.98 -38.05
N THR A 194 11.18 4.75 -37.65
CA THR A 194 10.61 3.72 -38.53
C THR A 194 9.16 4.04 -38.91
N LEU A 195 8.36 4.53 -37.97
CA LEU A 195 6.93 4.84 -38.14
C LEU A 195 6.65 6.28 -38.56
N GLY A 196 7.69 7.11 -38.70
CA GLY A 196 7.61 8.52 -39.06
C GLY A 196 6.63 8.88 -40.20
N PRO A 197 6.57 8.11 -41.31
CA PRO A 197 5.62 8.38 -42.40
C PRO A 197 4.15 8.37 -42.00
N TRP A 198 3.80 7.68 -40.91
CA TRP A 198 2.42 7.50 -40.42
C TRP A 198 2.12 8.31 -39.14
N LEU A 199 3.09 9.02 -38.59
CA LEU A 199 2.96 9.84 -37.36
C LEU A 199 2.60 11.32 -37.64
N THR A 200 2.36 11.70 -38.89
CA THR A 200 2.21 13.10 -39.34
C THR A 200 0.84 13.72 -39.06
N ALA A 201 -0.10 13.00 -38.46
CA ALA A 201 -1.35 13.54 -37.96
C ALA A 201 -1.31 13.66 -36.43
N SER A 202 -0.49 14.58 -35.90
CA SER A 202 -0.66 14.99 -34.50
C SER A 202 -1.97 15.77 -34.40
N PRO A 203 -2.96 15.34 -33.58
CA PRO A 203 -4.00 16.27 -33.18
C PRO A 203 -3.34 17.47 -32.46
N PRO A 204 -3.92 18.67 -32.55
CA PRO A 204 -3.46 19.80 -31.75
C PRO A 204 -3.50 19.40 -30.28
N ALA A 205 -2.46 19.79 -29.53
CA ALA A 205 -2.39 19.59 -28.09
C ALA A 205 -3.73 20.03 -27.46
N PRO A 206 -4.32 19.23 -26.54
CA PRO A 206 -5.52 19.68 -25.85
C PRO A 206 -5.24 21.03 -25.22
N ALA A 207 -6.13 22.00 -25.47
CA ALA A 207 -6.06 23.31 -24.83
C ALA A 207 -5.93 23.08 -23.32
N ALA A 208 -4.99 23.78 -22.67
CA ALA A 208 -4.79 23.67 -21.24
C ALA A 208 -6.15 23.88 -20.54
N GLU A 209 -6.71 22.81 -19.98
CA GLU A 209 -7.94 22.89 -19.22
C GLU A 209 -7.71 23.93 -18.12
N ALA A 210 -8.63 24.89 -18.01
CA ALA A 210 -8.59 25.87 -16.95
C ALA A 210 -8.46 25.11 -15.62
N ALA A 211 -7.44 25.47 -14.82
CA ALA A 211 -7.14 24.79 -13.56
C ALA A 211 -8.45 24.64 -12.76
N ALA A 212 -8.89 23.39 -12.59
CA ALA A 212 -10.12 23.11 -11.88
C ALA A 212 -10.01 23.74 -10.50
N THR A 213 -10.91 24.68 -10.19
CA THR A 213 -10.97 25.25 -8.86
C THR A 213 -11.49 24.15 -7.94
N TYR A 214 -10.66 23.71 -6.99
CA TYR A 214 -11.09 22.73 -5.99
C TYR A 214 -12.30 23.30 -5.23
N ALA A 215 -13.48 22.75 -5.50
CA ALA A 215 -14.66 22.95 -4.69
C ALA A 215 -14.72 21.79 -3.69
N PRO A 216 -14.62 22.04 -2.37
CA PRO A 216 -14.79 20.98 -1.39
C PRO A 216 -16.15 20.32 -1.62
N LEU A 217 -16.17 18.99 -1.74
CA LEU A 217 -17.40 18.22 -1.84
C LEU A 217 -18.31 18.55 -0.63
N ALA A 218 -19.63 18.59 -0.87
CA ALA A 218 -20.67 18.82 0.13
C ALA A 218 -20.39 18.05 1.44
N PRO A 219 -20.84 18.54 2.63
CA PRO A 219 -20.39 18.01 3.91
C PRO A 219 -20.61 16.49 3.97
N PHE A 220 -19.49 15.77 3.98
CA PHE A 220 -19.45 14.31 4.05
C PHE A 220 -20.10 13.86 5.37
N VAL A 221 -21.13 13.03 5.28
CA VAL A 221 -21.75 12.39 6.45
C VAL A 221 -21.24 10.95 6.52
N PRO A 222 -20.52 10.56 7.58
CA PRO A 222 -20.06 9.19 7.75
C PRO A 222 -21.22 8.18 7.75
N GLU A 223 -21.07 7.10 6.99
CA GLU A 223 -22.02 5.99 6.98
C GLU A 223 -21.80 5.09 8.20
N LEU A 224 -22.79 5.06 9.09
CA LEU A 224 -22.81 4.24 10.30
C LEU A 224 -23.91 3.19 10.18
N SER A 225 -23.73 2.26 9.24
CA SER A 225 -24.67 1.18 8.96
C SER A 225 -24.07 -0.16 9.41
N PRO A 226 -24.89 -1.23 9.56
CA PRO A 226 -24.36 -2.57 9.82
C PRO A 226 -23.32 -3.04 8.79
N ALA A 227 -23.32 -2.49 7.56
CA ALA A 227 -22.36 -2.82 6.52
C ALA A 227 -20.96 -2.23 6.79
N THR A 228 -20.87 -1.10 7.48
CA THR A 228 -19.60 -0.47 7.86
C THR A 228 -19.19 -0.83 9.29
N ALA A 229 -20.03 -1.51 10.07
CA ALA A 229 -19.73 -1.86 11.46
C ALA A 229 -18.48 -2.77 11.57
N ILE A 230 -17.57 -2.42 12.49
CA ILE A 230 -16.38 -3.20 12.78
C ILE A 230 -16.72 -4.26 13.81
N ALA A 231 -16.53 -5.53 13.44
CA ALA A 231 -16.76 -6.65 14.34
C ALA A 231 -15.70 -6.68 15.46
N PRO A 232 -16.10 -6.75 16.74
CA PRO A 232 -15.17 -6.94 17.85
C PRO A 232 -14.45 -8.28 17.71
N VAL A 233 -13.26 -8.40 18.28
CA VAL A 233 -12.52 -9.67 18.34
C VAL A 233 -13.34 -10.71 19.11
N ALA A 234 -13.67 -11.82 18.48
CA ALA A 234 -14.62 -12.80 19.01
C ALA A 234 -14.04 -13.56 20.20
N ASP A 235 -12.81 -14.05 20.08
CA ASP A 235 -12.19 -14.94 21.05
C ASP A 235 -10.66 -14.86 21.09
N TRP A 236 -10.07 -15.73 21.90
CA TRP A 236 -8.62 -15.91 22.02
C TRP A 236 -7.93 -16.22 20.69
N HIS A 237 -8.51 -17.10 19.87
CA HIS A 237 -7.87 -17.58 18.64
C HIS A 237 -7.77 -16.45 17.62
N GLU A 238 -8.82 -15.64 17.51
CA GLU A 238 -8.78 -14.45 16.66
C GLU A 238 -7.76 -13.42 17.17
N LEU A 239 -7.69 -13.19 18.49
CA LEU A 239 -6.70 -12.29 19.09
C LEU A 239 -5.26 -12.76 18.84
N LEU A 240 -5.02 -14.06 18.97
CA LEU A 240 -3.73 -14.69 18.67
C LEU A 240 -3.36 -14.51 17.19
N PHE A 241 -4.31 -14.73 16.28
CA PHE A 241 -4.09 -14.53 14.84
C PHE A 241 -3.78 -13.06 14.50
N LEU A 242 -4.52 -12.11 15.08
CA LEU A 242 -4.28 -10.68 14.92
C LEU A 242 -2.90 -10.26 15.42
N THR A 243 -2.40 -10.89 16.50
CA THR A 243 -1.03 -10.64 16.99
C THR A 243 0.01 -10.87 15.90
N GLY A 244 -0.15 -11.93 15.09
CA GLY A 244 0.72 -12.18 13.94
C GLY A 244 0.60 -11.15 12.83
N GLN A 245 -0.62 -10.66 12.57
CA GLN A 245 -0.84 -9.63 11.55
C GLN A 245 -0.21 -8.29 11.94
N VAL A 246 -0.44 -7.84 13.18
CA VAL A 246 0.09 -6.56 13.70
C VAL A 246 1.62 -6.52 13.67
N LEU A 247 2.29 -7.66 13.88
CA LEU A 247 3.75 -7.72 13.84
C LEU A 247 4.34 -7.73 12.43
N ARG A 248 3.58 -8.13 11.41
CA ARG A 248 4.09 -8.36 10.04
C ARG A 248 3.55 -7.40 9.00
N HIS A 249 2.36 -6.85 9.23
CA HIS A 249 1.61 -6.05 8.27
C HIS A 249 1.28 -4.70 8.89
N ASP A 250 1.42 -3.65 8.09
CA ASP A 250 0.99 -2.30 8.45
C ASP A 250 -0.51 -2.15 8.11
N ASP A 251 -1.36 -2.91 8.81
CA ASP A 251 -2.82 -2.81 8.72
C ASP A 251 -3.38 -2.09 9.96
N PRO A 252 -3.80 -0.83 9.83
CA PRO A 252 -4.32 -0.06 10.96
C PRO A 252 -5.59 -0.66 11.56
N LEU A 253 -6.46 -1.30 10.77
CA LEU A 253 -7.69 -1.90 11.29
C LEU A 253 -7.38 -3.13 12.14
N ALA A 254 -6.45 -3.98 11.69
CA ALA A 254 -5.98 -5.12 12.46
C ALA A 254 -5.39 -4.68 13.81
N LEU A 255 -4.64 -3.57 13.83
CA LEU A 255 -4.11 -2.98 15.05
C LEU A 255 -5.20 -2.50 16.00
N GLU A 256 -6.19 -1.74 15.50
CA GLU A 256 -7.30 -1.23 16.33
C GLU A 256 -8.10 -2.39 16.94
N ARG A 257 -8.38 -3.43 16.16
CA ARG A 257 -9.05 -4.65 16.65
C ARG A 257 -8.19 -5.40 17.67
N TRP A 258 -6.88 -5.46 17.47
CA TRP A 258 -5.96 -6.11 18.41
C TRP A 258 -5.92 -5.41 19.77
N LEU A 259 -5.85 -4.07 19.80
CA LEU A 259 -5.91 -3.30 21.05
C LEU A 259 -7.26 -3.48 21.78
N ASP A 260 -8.39 -3.41 21.05
CA ASP A 260 -9.72 -3.72 21.62
C ASP A 260 -9.78 -5.13 22.21
N GLY A 261 -9.33 -6.12 21.44
CA GLY A 261 -9.33 -7.52 21.82
C GLY A 261 -8.50 -7.77 23.08
N LEU A 262 -7.30 -7.17 23.17
CA LEU A 262 -6.47 -7.24 24.37
C LEU A 262 -7.20 -6.69 25.60
N LEU A 263 -7.76 -5.48 25.50
CA LEU A 263 -8.44 -4.83 26.62
C LEU A 263 -9.70 -5.58 27.06
N ARG A 264 -10.51 -6.07 26.12
CA ARG A 264 -11.79 -6.72 26.41
C ARG A 264 -11.64 -8.18 26.85
N LEU A 265 -10.67 -8.92 26.29
CA LEU A 265 -10.52 -10.36 26.52
C LEU A 265 -9.49 -10.71 27.60
N HIS A 266 -8.77 -9.75 28.20
CA HIS A 266 -7.70 -10.05 29.16
C HIS A 266 -8.14 -10.94 30.35
N GLY A 267 -9.40 -10.84 30.78
CA GLY A 267 -9.97 -11.68 31.84
C GLY A 267 -10.45 -13.06 31.40
N GLN A 268 -10.43 -13.35 30.09
CA GLN A 268 -11.01 -14.55 29.48
C GLN A 268 -9.95 -15.41 28.74
N LEU A 269 -8.67 -15.14 28.98
CA LEU A 269 -7.57 -15.84 28.31
C LEU A 269 -7.50 -17.32 28.76
N PRO A 270 -7.28 -18.28 27.84
CA PRO A 270 -7.20 -19.68 28.20
C PRO A 270 -5.95 -20.00 29.03
N ALA A 271 -6.02 -21.11 29.77
CA ALA A 271 -4.84 -21.68 30.42
C ALA A 271 -3.78 -22.03 29.36
N GLY A 272 -2.53 -21.58 29.58
CA GLY A 272 -1.43 -21.80 28.64
C GLY A 272 -1.36 -20.82 27.45
N HIS A 273 -2.13 -19.73 27.45
CA HIS A 273 -2.02 -18.68 26.41
C HIS A 273 -0.57 -18.19 26.21
N ALA A 274 0.22 -18.11 27.29
CA ALA A 274 1.63 -17.71 27.23
C ALA A 274 2.49 -18.61 26.33
N VAL A 275 2.22 -19.92 26.30
CA VAL A 275 2.94 -20.87 25.42
C VAL A 275 2.59 -20.62 23.95
N GLN A 276 1.32 -20.31 23.67
CA GLN A 276 0.87 -20.04 22.30
C GLN A 276 1.41 -18.71 21.75
N LEU A 277 1.80 -17.77 22.63
CA LEU A 277 2.43 -16.51 22.24
C LEU A 277 3.92 -16.64 21.89
N GLU A 278 4.57 -17.72 22.32
CA GLU A 278 6.02 -17.95 22.15
C GLU A 278 6.52 -17.74 20.71
N PRO A 279 5.85 -18.22 19.64
CA PRO A 279 6.32 -18.01 18.27
C PRO A 279 6.40 -16.53 17.86
N TYR A 280 5.56 -15.67 18.45
CA TYR A 280 5.57 -14.23 18.20
C TYR A 280 6.64 -13.52 19.04
N LEU A 281 6.85 -13.97 20.28
CA LEU A 281 7.90 -13.44 21.14
C LEU A 281 9.29 -13.73 20.58
N VAL A 282 9.53 -14.93 20.04
CA VAL A 282 10.79 -15.31 19.38
C VAL A 282 11.06 -14.49 18.11
N GLN A 283 10.03 -13.97 17.45
CA GLN A 283 10.21 -13.05 16.30
C GLN A 283 10.76 -11.68 16.73
N ILE A 284 10.46 -11.24 17.97
CA ILE A 284 10.93 -9.96 18.53
C ILE A 284 12.27 -10.15 19.26
N LEU A 285 12.38 -11.22 20.04
CA LEU A 285 13.56 -11.59 20.83
C LEU A 285 14.02 -13.01 20.46
N PRO A 286 14.86 -13.16 19.41
CA PRO A 286 15.35 -14.47 18.97
C PRO A 286 16.08 -15.28 20.06
N GLU A 287 16.62 -14.60 21.07
CA GLU A 287 17.31 -15.19 22.23
C GLU A 287 16.40 -16.14 23.02
N LEU A 288 15.07 -15.90 23.01
CA LEU A 288 14.10 -16.76 23.70
C LEU A 288 14.09 -18.20 23.18
N LYS A 289 14.48 -18.44 21.91
CA LYS A 289 14.42 -19.76 21.28
C LYS A 289 15.25 -20.84 21.98
N LYS A 290 16.30 -20.44 22.70
CA LYS A 290 17.22 -21.36 23.40
C LYS A 290 17.26 -21.12 24.91
N ALA A 291 16.46 -20.18 25.41
CA ALA A 291 16.47 -19.79 26.80
C ALA A 291 15.79 -20.86 27.66
N SER A 292 16.40 -21.19 28.80
CA SER A 292 15.71 -21.90 29.87
C SER A 292 14.55 -21.06 30.42
N PRO A 293 13.56 -21.64 31.13
CA PRO A 293 12.45 -20.87 31.69
C PRO A 293 12.88 -19.69 32.58
N PHE A 294 13.99 -19.85 33.32
CA PHE A 294 14.55 -18.79 34.15
C PHE A 294 15.18 -17.67 33.30
N GLU A 295 15.96 -18.02 32.28
CA GLU A 295 16.54 -17.06 31.34
C GLU A 295 15.47 -16.33 30.53
N ALA A 296 14.41 -17.03 30.10
CA ALA A 296 13.29 -16.44 29.39
C ALA A 296 12.57 -15.40 30.25
N ALA A 297 12.32 -15.70 31.53
CA ALA A 297 11.75 -14.74 32.47
C ALA A 297 12.66 -13.52 32.68
N ALA A 298 13.98 -13.73 32.77
CA ALA A 298 14.96 -12.64 32.92
C ALA A 298 15.06 -11.77 31.64
N LEU A 299 15.05 -12.38 30.45
CA LEU A 299 15.06 -11.68 29.16
C LEU A 299 13.78 -10.86 28.97
N LEU A 300 12.62 -11.46 29.28
CA LEU A 300 11.37 -10.73 29.26
C LEU A 300 11.43 -9.58 30.25
N ALA A 301 11.84 -9.78 31.50
CA ALA A 301 11.89 -8.72 32.52
C ALA A 301 12.97 -7.65 32.30
N GLY A 302 14.01 -7.93 31.50
CA GLY A 302 15.15 -7.05 31.26
C GLY A 302 14.86 -5.83 30.38
N PRO A 303 15.83 -4.90 30.27
CA PRO A 303 15.71 -3.75 29.37
C PRO A 303 15.78 -4.22 27.92
N ILE A 304 14.86 -3.73 27.09
CA ILE A 304 14.82 -4.03 25.66
C ILE A 304 14.78 -2.70 24.91
N THR A 305 15.73 -2.49 24.00
CA THR A 305 15.75 -1.28 23.18
C THR A 305 14.87 -1.51 21.96
N ILE A 306 13.68 -0.92 21.98
CA ILE A 306 12.74 -0.98 20.87
C ILE A 306 12.66 0.42 20.24
N TRP A 307 12.82 0.46 18.93
CA TRP A 307 12.92 1.68 18.16
C TRP A 307 11.70 1.78 17.23
N TRP A 308 11.40 3.01 16.79
CA TRP A 308 10.43 3.28 15.73
C TRP A 308 8.97 3.02 16.12
N HIS A 309 8.01 3.44 15.28
CA HIS A 309 6.58 3.32 15.59
C HIS A 309 6.13 1.86 15.72
N ALA A 310 6.67 0.97 14.88
CA ALA A 310 6.39 -0.47 14.93
C ALA A 310 6.79 -1.10 16.27
N GLY A 311 7.68 -0.44 17.01
CA GLY A 311 8.12 -0.85 18.33
C GLY A 311 7.05 -0.81 19.41
N LEU A 312 5.99 0.00 19.25
CA LEU A 312 4.94 0.15 20.28
C LEU A 312 4.15 -1.15 20.50
N ALA A 313 3.74 -1.82 19.41
CA ALA A 313 3.04 -3.10 19.48
C ALA A 313 3.95 -4.21 20.04
N GLN A 314 5.22 -4.21 19.66
CA GLN A 314 6.21 -5.15 20.19
C GLN A 314 6.39 -4.97 21.71
N ALA A 315 6.51 -3.72 22.17
CA ALA A 315 6.65 -3.41 23.58
C ALA A 315 5.42 -3.87 24.39
N LEU A 316 4.22 -3.60 23.87
CA LEU A 316 2.97 -4.02 24.51
C LEU A 316 2.84 -5.56 24.56
N LEU A 317 3.23 -6.26 23.50
CA LEU A 317 3.24 -7.73 23.46
C LEU A 317 4.24 -8.32 24.48
N LEU A 318 5.43 -7.73 24.61
CA LEU A 318 6.42 -8.14 25.62
C LEU A 318 5.93 -7.88 27.04
N SER A 319 5.25 -6.74 27.26
CA SER A 319 4.57 -6.47 28.52
C SER A 319 3.49 -7.48 28.82
N TRP A 320 2.69 -7.84 27.84
CA TRP A 320 1.68 -8.87 27.99
C TRP A 320 2.29 -10.23 28.36
N ALA A 321 3.35 -10.66 27.67
CA ALA A 321 4.06 -11.90 27.96
C ALA A 321 4.64 -11.94 29.39
N ASN A 322 5.04 -10.79 29.93
CA ASN A 322 5.49 -10.64 31.31
C ASN A 322 4.34 -10.39 32.32
N GLY A 323 3.09 -10.67 31.94
CA GLY A 323 1.91 -10.45 32.80
C GLY A 323 1.68 -8.98 33.17
N PHE A 324 2.19 -8.06 32.36
CA PHE A 324 2.23 -6.62 32.57
C PHE A 324 2.93 -6.17 33.87
N ALA A 325 3.86 -6.97 34.41
CA ALA A 325 4.61 -6.60 35.61
C ALA A 325 5.43 -5.30 35.42
N THR A 326 5.99 -5.12 34.23
CA THR A 326 6.79 -3.96 33.82
C THR A 326 6.13 -3.28 32.62
N SER A 327 6.03 -1.95 32.68
CA SER A 327 5.54 -1.12 31.58
C SER A 327 6.70 -0.81 30.65
N ARG A 328 6.52 -1.06 29.34
CA ARG A 328 7.58 -0.88 28.32
C ARG A 328 7.22 0.14 27.28
N VAL A 329 5.93 0.38 27.03
CA VAL A 329 5.50 1.35 26.02
C VAL A 329 6.09 2.75 26.28
N PRO A 330 6.15 3.26 27.53
CA PRO A 330 6.74 4.58 27.82
C PRO A 330 8.22 4.69 27.44
N ASP A 331 8.96 3.58 27.43
CA ASP A 331 10.41 3.56 27.17
C ASP A 331 10.75 3.45 25.67
N VAL A 332 9.77 3.20 24.80
CA VAL A 332 9.98 3.11 23.35
C VAL A 332 10.43 4.45 22.78
N GLU A 333 11.59 4.48 22.15
CA GLU A 333 12.09 5.70 21.49
C GLU A 333 11.44 5.89 20.13
N ILE A 334 10.58 6.90 20.03
CA ILE A 334 9.99 7.33 18.77
C ILE A 334 10.90 8.39 18.15
N THR A 335 11.89 7.94 17.39
CA THR A 335 12.67 8.81 16.51
C THR A 335 11.90 8.98 15.21
N ALA A 336 11.33 10.16 14.96
CA ALA A 336 10.87 10.49 13.61
C ALA A 336 12.11 10.59 12.68
N PRO A 337 12.04 10.14 11.41
CA PRO A 337 13.08 10.43 10.45
C PRO A 337 13.21 11.95 10.38
N HIS A 338 14.40 12.45 10.01
CA HIS A 338 14.76 13.87 10.06
C HIS A 338 13.82 14.85 9.30
N TYR A 339 12.76 14.36 8.64
CA TYR A 339 11.90 15.06 7.71
C TYR A 339 10.45 15.27 8.19
N THR A 340 9.95 14.62 9.26
CA THR A 340 8.54 14.75 9.68
C THR A 340 8.33 14.62 11.18
N ARG A 341 8.31 15.75 11.92
CA ARG A 341 7.76 15.80 13.28
C ARG A 341 6.24 15.95 13.19
N THR A 342 5.51 14.84 13.20
CA THR A 342 4.04 14.84 13.29
C THR A 342 3.59 14.82 14.76
N PRO A 343 2.55 15.59 15.14
CA PRO A 343 1.96 15.50 16.49
C PRO A 343 1.30 14.13 16.75
N LEU A 344 1.05 13.32 15.71
CA LEU A 344 0.34 12.05 15.84
C LEU A 344 1.17 10.94 16.51
N LEU A 345 2.49 10.90 16.29
CA LEU A 345 3.33 9.82 16.84
C LEU A 345 3.41 9.85 18.38
N PRO A 346 3.63 11.00 19.04
CA PRO A 346 3.54 11.08 20.50
C PRO A 346 2.15 10.72 21.04
N LEU A 347 1.08 11.08 20.33
CA LEU A 347 -0.29 10.75 20.75
C LEU A 347 -0.58 9.26 20.66
N ASP A 348 -0.10 8.60 19.61
CA ASP A 348 -0.26 7.16 19.46
C ASP A 348 0.50 6.40 20.55
N LYS A 349 1.73 6.83 20.89
CA LYS A 349 2.46 6.29 22.06
C LYS A 349 1.63 6.36 23.34
N GLN A 350 0.96 7.49 23.57
CA GLN A 350 0.10 7.67 24.74
C GLN A 350 -1.12 6.75 24.72
N ARG A 351 -1.68 6.42 23.54
CA ARG A 351 -2.75 5.43 23.41
C ARG A 351 -2.29 4.04 23.82
N TYR A 352 -1.13 3.60 23.34
CA TYR A 352 -0.54 2.33 23.77
C TYR A 352 -0.22 2.33 25.27
N ALA A 353 0.31 3.44 25.80
CA ALA A 353 0.65 3.54 27.22
C ALA A 353 -0.62 3.49 28.09
N GLN A 354 -1.71 4.09 27.62
CA GLN A 354 -3.02 3.99 28.27
C GLN A 354 -3.55 2.55 28.24
N ALA A 355 -3.50 1.88 27.08
CA ALA A 355 -3.91 0.48 26.98
C ALA A 355 -3.09 -0.41 27.93
N GLU A 356 -1.77 -0.23 27.97
CA GLU A 356 -0.89 -0.93 28.89
C GLU A 356 -1.26 -0.65 30.36
N SER A 357 -1.54 0.61 30.71
CA SER A 357 -1.95 1.01 32.06
C SER A 357 -3.27 0.34 32.48
N LEU A 358 -4.28 0.30 31.61
CA LEU A 358 -5.56 -0.36 31.88
C LEU A 358 -5.39 -1.87 32.08
N LEU A 359 -4.56 -2.51 31.23
CA LEU A 359 -4.24 -3.94 31.33
C LEU A 359 -3.51 -4.26 32.64
N ARG A 360 -2.56 -3.42 33.05
CA ARG A 360 -1.86 -3.52 34.34
C ARG A 360 -2.79 -3.44 35.53
N GLN A 361 -3.77 -2.53 35.45
CA GLN A 361 -4.78 -2.32 36.49
C GLN A 361 -5.93 -3.34 36.41
N ARG A 362 -5.92 -4.25 35.43
CA ARG A 362 -6.99 -5.22 35.15
C ARG A 362 -8.36 -4.56 34.97
N GLN A 363 -8.38 -3.40 34.34
CA GLN A 363 -9.60 -2.68 34.02
C GLN A 363 -10.05 -3.03 32.60
N SER A 364 -11.29 -3.49 32.47
CA SER A 364 -11.90 -3.81 31.16
C SER A 364 -12.52 -2.57 30.51
N LEU A 365 -11.77 -1.47 30.43
CA LEU A 365 -12.21 -0.24 29.78
C LEU A 365 -11.71 -0.20 28.33
N PRO A 366 -12.58 0.08 27.34
CA PRO A 366 -12.16 0.21 25.95
C PRO A 366 -11.45 1.55 25.72
N LEU A 367 -10.49 1.64 24.79
CA LEU A 367 -9.99 2.95 24.36
C LEU A 367 -11.15 3.77 23.76
N LEU A 368 -11.24 5.05 24.12
CA LEU A 368 -12.23 5.98 23.61
C LEU A 368 -12.15 6.09 22.09
N SER A 369 -10.94 6.05 21.53
CA SER A 369 -10.65 6.17 20.10
C SER A 369 -10.88 4.90 19.27
N THR A 370 -11.27 3.78 19.89
CA THR A 370 -11.50 2.51 19.19
C THR A 370 -12.60 2.70 18.13
N PRO A 371 -12.35 2.48 16.83
CA PRO A 371 -13.35 2.71 15.80
C PRO A 371 -14.51 1.72 15.92
N THR A 372 -15.71 2.20 15.63
CA THR A 372 -16.94 1.39 15.59
C THR A 372 -17.36 1.01 14.17
N HIS A 373 -16.97 1.84 13.19
CA HIS A 373 -17.34 1.68 11.79
C HIS A 373 -16.15 2.01 10.87
N LEU A 374 -16.13 1.42 9.68
CA LEU A 374 -15.13 1.67 8.65
C LEU A 374 -15.25 3.10 8.07
N PRO A 375 -14.15 3.70 7.58
CA PRO A 375 -12.79 3.18 7.70
C PRO A 375 -12.28 3.23 9.15
N TYR A 376 -12.55 4.29 9.91
CA TYR A 376 -12.13 4.43 11.33
C TYR A 376 -13.06 5.36 12.15
N TRP A 377 -14.36 5.35 11.87
CA TRP A 377 -15.36 6.22 12.50
C TRP A 377 -15.84 5.70 13.86
N ILE A 378 -16.12 6.63 14.76
CA ILE A 378 -16.75 6.38 16.06
C ILE A 378 -18.16 6.95 16.03
N ALA A 379 -19.14 6.09 16.35
CA ALA A 379 -20.51 6.51 16.57
C ALA A 379 -20.58 7.43 17.80
N PRO A 380 -21.20 8.63 17.70
CA PRO A 380 -21.41 9.52 18.84
C PRO A 380 -21.91 8.83 20.12
N THR A 381 -22.89 7.92 20.02
CA THR A 381 -23.41 7.18 21.17
C THR A 381 -22.36 6.28 21.83
N ALA A 382 -21.49 5.66 21.03
CA ALA A 382 -20.40 4.82 21.52
C ALA A 382 -19.37 5.64 22.29
N LEU A 383 -19.00 6.84 21.83
CA LEU A 383 -18.08 7.72 22.56
C LEU A 383 -18.66 8.08 23.94
N VAL A 384 -19.92 8.52 24.00
CA VAL A 384 -20.57 8.88 25.28
C VAL A 384 -20.66 7.67 26.21
N THR A 385 -21.04 6.51 25.69
CA THR A 385 -21.13 5.26 26.46
C THR A 385 -19.79 4.87 27.07
N ARG A 386 -18.69 4.98 26.31
CA ARG A 386 -17.35 4.70 26.82
C ARG A 386 -16.95 5.69 27.92
N LEU A 387 -17.22 6.99 27.74
CA LEU A 387 -16.94 8.00 28.77
C LEU A 387 -17.71 7.74 30.07
N VAL A 388 -18.98 7.33 29.98
CA VAL A 388 -19.77 6.91 31.15
C VAL A 388 -19.15 5.69 31.83
N ALA A 389 -18.63 4.72 31.07
CA ALA A 389 -17.92 3.56 31.65
C ALA A 389 -16.65 3.96 32.41
N TYR A 390 -15.84 4.89 31.88
CA TYR A 390 -14.67 5.44 32.58
C TYR A 390 -15.07 6.14 33.89
N GLN A 391 -16.14 6.93 33.86
CA GLN A 391 -16.67 7.59 35.05
C GLN A 391 -17.12 6.57 36.11
N GLN A 392 -17.84 5.52 35.71
CA GLN A 392 -18.27 4.45 36.62
C GLN A 392 -17.09 3.70 37.24
N ALA A 393 -16.00 3.55 36.50
CA ALA A 393 -14.74 2.97 36.97
C ALA A 393 -13.86 3.97 37.74
N ALA A 394 -14.35 5.20 38.01
CA ALA A 394 -13.59 6.28 38.64
C ALA A 394 -12.20 6.51 38.02
N THR A 395 -12.09 6.28 36.70
CA THR A 395 -10.84 6.36 35.95
C THR A 395 -10.92 7.52 34.99
N GLU A 396 -9.99 8.46 35.09
CA GLU A 396 -9.94 9.60 34.19
C GLU A 396 -9.44 9.15 32.80
N PRO A 397 -10.15 9.47 31.70
CA PRO A 397 -9.69 9.13 30.36
C PRO A 397 -8.39 9.82 29.97
N ALA A 398 -7.53 9.11 29.22
CA ALA A 398 -6.34 9.70 28.65
C ALA A 398 -6.68 10.79 27.63
N VAL A 399 -6.10 11.97 27.79
CA VAL A 399 -6.31 13.14 26.93
C VAL A 399 -6.01 12.83 25.45
N ALA A 400 -4.91 12.13 25.17
CA ALA A 400 -4.51 11.76 23.82
C ALA A 400 -5.54 10.84 23.12
N ASP A 401 -6.08 9.89 23.88
CA ASP A 401 -7.11 8.96 23.40
C ASP A 401 -8.44 9.70 23.13
N LEU A 402 -8.84 10.61 24.03
CA LEU A 402 -10.02 11.45 23.84
C LEU A 402 -9.89 12.39 22.63
N LEU A 403 -8.73 13.00 22.40
CA LEU A 403 -8.50 13.86 21.23
C LEU A 403 -8.69 13.10 19.91
N ILE A 404 -8.11 11.90 19.82
CA ILE A 404 -8.26 11.05 18.64
C ILE A 404 -9.70 10.56 18.52
N ALA A 405 -10.37 10.27 19.65
CA ALA A 405 -11.78 9.93 19.65
C ALA A 405 -12.65 11.09 19.10
N LEU A 406 -12.43 12.33 19.54
CA LEU A 406 -13.11 13.51 19.00
C LEU A 406 -12.86 13.65 17.49
N ALA A 407 -11.61 13.52 17.05
CA ALA A 407 -11.27 13.62 15.63
C ALA A 407 -11.93 12.53 14.74
N ARG A 408 -12.17 11.34 15.31
CA ARG A 408 -12.80 10.19 14.64
C ARG A 408 -14.32 10.11 14.84
N THR A 409 -14.91 10.97 15.65
CA THR A 409 -16.34 10.88 15.96
C THR A 409 -17.17 11.46 14.83
N ALA A 410 -18.12 10.66 14.34
CA ALA A 410 -19.04 10.99 13.27
C ALA A 410 -20.15 11.94 13.75
N HIS A 411 -19.77 13.10 14.28
CA HIS A 411 -20.66 14.12 14.84
C HIS A 411 -21.70 14.65 13.83
N ALA A 412 -21.39 14.59 12.53
CA ALA A 412 -22.28 15.02 11.45
C ALA A 412 -23.42 14.02 11.17
N ASN A 413 -23.40 12.81 11.75
CA ASN A 413 -24.48 11.85 11.60
C ASN A 413 -25.66 12.26 12.53
N PRO A 414 -26.82 12.68 11.97
CA PRO A 414 -27.87 13.32 12.76
C PRO A 414 -28.58 12.35 13.72
N GLY A 415 -28.79 11.10 13.31
CA GLY A 415 -29.46 10.10 14.15
C GLY A 415 -28.61 9.74 15.37
N GLU A 416 -27.32 9.46 15.14
CA GLU A 416 -26.39 9.15 16.22
C GLU A 416 -26.09 10.35 17.12
N ALA A 417 -25.94 11.56 16.55
CA ALA A 417 -25.73 12.78 17.35
C ALA A 417 -26.93 13.06 18.27
N ALA A 418 -28.16 12.94 17.75
CA ALA A 418 -29.37 13.09 18.55
C ALA A 418 -29.46 12.05 19.68
N ALA A 419 -29.15 10.79 19.38
CA ALA A 419 -29.11 9.72 20.39
C ALA A 419 -28.02 9.97 21.45
N ALA A 420 -26.83 10.44 21.06
CA ALA A 420 -25.75 10.76 21.97
C ALA A 420 -26.13 11.92 22.93
N LEU A 421 -26.81 12.95 22.43
CA LEU A 421 -27.32 14.06 23.25
C LEU A 421 -28.28 13.58 24.35
N GLN A 422 -29.09 12.53 24.09
CA GLN A 422 -29.96 11.93 25.11
C GLN A 422 -29.20 11.17 26.21
N LEU A 423 -28.00 10.68 25.90
CA LEU A 423 -27.13 9.97 26.85
C LEU A 423 -26.27 10.94 27.69
N LEU A 424 -25.97 12.14 27.19
CA LEU A 424 -25.11 13.13 27.86
C LEU A 424 -25.48 13.46 29.32
N PRO A 425 -26.76 13.49 29.75
CA PRO A 425 -27.10 13.72 31.16
C PRO A 425 -26.50 12.71 32.13
N GLN A 426 -26.13 11.50 31.67
CA GLN A 426 -25.46 10.48 32.47
C GLN A 426 -23.99 10.81 32.78
N LEU A 427 -23.39 11.72 32.00
CA LEU A 427 -22.03 12.19 32.20
C LEU A 427 -21.99 13.31 33.25
N GLN A 428 -21.19 13.12 34.30
CA GLN A 428 -21.03 14.01 35.45
C GLN A 428 -19.88 15.00 35.27
N TRP A 429 -18.91 14.73 34.38
CA TRP A 429 -17.87 15.70 34.01
C TRP A 429 -18.48 16.89 33.27
N ALA A 430 -18.73 17.98 33.99
CA ALA A 430 -19.50 19.12 33.50
C ALA A 430 -18.89 19.75 32.25
N GLU A 431 -17.57 19.93 32.23
CA GLU A 431 -16.82 20.56 31.14
C GLU A 431 -16.83 19.69 29.88
N LEU A 432 -16.69 18.37 30.03
CA LEU A 432 -16.79 17.43 28.92
C LEU A 432 -18.22 17.35 28.38
N ARG A 433 -19.21 17.38 29.28
CA ARG A 433 -20.62 17.39 28.88
C ARG A 433 -20.97 18.64 28.08
N GLU A 434 -20.46 19.81 28.49
CA GLU A 434 -20.62 21.07 27.74
C GLU A 434 -19.98 20.97 26.34
N LEU A 435 -18.73 20.46 26.26
CA LEU A 435 -18.03 20.25 25.00
C LEU A 435 -18.80 19.32 24.06
N LEU A 436 -19.26 18.17 24.57
CA LEU A 436 -19.96 17.19 23.74
C LEU A 436 -21.37 17.66 23.35
N ALA A 437 -22.06 18.39 24.23
CA ALA A 437 -23.35 19.00 23.90
C ALA A 437 -23.20 20.00 22.74
N TRP A 438 -22.15 20.82 22.78
CA TRP A 438 -21.80 21.68 21.65
C TRP A 438 -21.40 20.87 20.42
N TYR A 439 -20.54 19.87 20.57
CA TYR A 439 -19.97 19.10 19.45
C TYR A 439 -21.04 18.35 18.64
N PHE A 440 -22.04 17.78 19.31
CA PHE A 440 -23.18 17.09 18.67
C PHE A 440 -24.36 18.01 18.32
N GLY A 441 -24.40 19.22 18.88
CA GLY A 441 -25.44 20.21 18.59
C GLY A 441 -25.27 20.88 17.21
N PRO A 442 -26.24 21.68 16.76
CA PRO A 442 -26.15 22.42 15.49
C PRO A 442 -25.31 23.70 15.57
N ASP A 443 -25.02 24.21 16.77
CA ASP A 443 -24.35 25.50 16.98
C ASP A 443 -22.87 25.47 16.58
N LEU A 444 -22.37 26.59 16.05
CA LEU A 444 -20.95 26.80 15.75
C LEU A 444 -20.30 27.85 16.66
N ALA A 445 -21.07 28.57 17.48
CA ALA A 445 -20.50 29.49 18.45
C ALA A 445 -19.85 28.70 19.60
N VAL A 446 -18.51 28.73 19.67
CA VAL A 446 -17.80 28.13 20.81
C VAL A 446 -17.97 29.03 22.04
N PRO A 447 -18.47 28.50 23.18
CA PRO A 447 -18.65 29.26 24.41
C PRO A 447 -17.35 29.95 24.86
N THR A 448 -17.46 31.23 25.20
CA THR A 448 -16.34 32.01 25.74
C THR A 448 -16.10 31.64 27.20
N GLN A 449 -14.87 31.23 27.51
CA GLN A 449 -14.37 31.12 28.87
C GLN A 449 -13.09 31.94 29.01
N PRO A 450 -12.82 32.55 30.17
CA PRO A 450 -11.61 33.33 30.38
C PRO A 450 -10.37 32.46 30.18
N ALA A 451 -9.34 33.04 29.54
CA ALA A 451 -8.07 32.37 29.30
C ALA A 451 -7.46 31.85 30.61
N PRO A 452 -6.88 30.64 30.63
CA PRO A 452 -6.03 30.25 31.75
C PRO A 452 -4.86 31.26 31.87
N LEU A 453 -4.65 31.81 33.07
CA LEU A 453 -3.58 32.77 33.35
C LEU A 453 -2.22 32.05 33.31
N GLY A 454 -1.38 32.35 32.32
CA GLY A 454 0.03 31.93 32.28
C GLY A 454 0.49 31.28 30.97
N ARG A 455 1.82 31.22 30.75
CA ARG A 455 2.42 30.49 29.62
C ARG A 455 2.19 28.99 29.80
N ARG A 456 1.51 28.36 28.85
CA ARG A 456 1.25 26.91 28.88
C ARG A 456 2.53 26.15 28.49
N PRO A 457 2.87 25.06 29.19
CA PRO A 457 4.07 24.30 28.89
C PRO A 457 3.94 23.59 27.54
N ALA A 458 5.03 23.52 26.79
CA ALA A 458 5.16 22.74 25.54
C ALA A 458 5.28 21.23 25.81
N ALA A 459 4.49 20.71 26.75
CA ALA A 459 4.43 19.32 27.16
C ALA A 459 3.01 18.77 26.97
N LEU A 460 2.90 17.45 26.84
CA LEU A 460 1.61 16.75 26.82
C LEU A 460 0.88 17.02 28.14
N GLN A 461 -0.28 17.67 28.07
CA GLN A 461 -1.16 17.78 29.24
C GLN A 461 -1.71 16.39 29.57
N THR A 462 -1.64 16.00 30.84
CA THR A 462 -2.00 14.66 31.30
C THR A 462 -3.37 14.57 31.98
N SER A 463 -3.96 15.70 32.39
CA SER A 463 -5.32 15.75 32.96
C SER A 463 -6.31 16.41 32.00
N LEU A 464 -7.58 16.00 32.09
CA LEU A 464 -8.65 16.53 31.24
C LEU A 464 -8.86 18.03 31.47
N ALA A 465 -8.86 18.47 32.72
CA ALA A 465 -9.05 19.88 33.08
C ALA A 465 -7.97 20.76 32.43
N ALA A 466 -6.71 20.30 32.44
CA ALA A 466 -5.60 21.02 31.85
C ALA A 466 -5.58 20.96 30.32
N ALA A 467 -6.25 20.00 29.69
CA ALA A 467 -6.30 19.82 28.24
C ALA A 467 -7.59 20.34 27.57
N LEU A 468 -8.56 20.81 28.37
CA LEU A 468 -9.87 21.23 27.89
C LEU A 468 -9.82 22.24 26.73
N PRO A 469 -8.98 23.29 26.75
CA PRO A 469 -8.87 24.21 25.61
C PRO A 469 -8.46 23.53 24.29
N GLU A 470 -7.53 22.58 24.32
CA GLU A 470 -7.08 21.82 23.16
C GLU A 470 -8.14 20.83 22.68
N LEU A 471 -8.90 20.22 23.59
CA LEU A 471 -10.06 19.39 23.24
C LEU A 471 -11.11 20.20 22.47
N TRP A 472 -11.39 21.43 22.91
CA TRP A 472 -12.28 22.35 22.19
C TRP A 472 -11.74 22.73 20.82
N ALA A 473 -10.44 23.01 20.72
CA ALA A 473 -9.80 23.34 19.44
C ALA A 473 -9.91 22.19 18.43
N VAL A 474 -9.66 20.96 18.85
CA VAL A 474 -9.83 19.77 18.02
C VAL A 474 -11.30 19.58 17.65
N ALA A 475 -12.21 19.53 18.62
CA ALA A 475 -13.63 19.35 18.37
C ALA A 475 -14.17 20.39 17.37
N ALA A 476 -13.77 21.66 17.51
CA ALA A 476 -14.23 22.72 16.64
C ALA A 476 -13.71 22.58 15.21
N ARG A 477 -12.41 22.28 15.05
CA ARG A 477 -11.82 22.03 13.74
C ARG A 477 -12.35 20.77 13.07
N THR A 478 -12.64 19.71 13.82
CA THR A 478 -13.31 18.51 13.30
C THR A 478 -14.72 18.85 12.83
N LYS A 479 -15.46 19.65 13.61
CA LYS A 479 -16.86 19.97 13.36
C LYS A 479 -17.08 20.87 12.15
N ALA A 480 -16.30 21.94 12.04
CA ALA A 480 -16.40 22.86 10.92
C ALA A 480 -15.00 23.28 10.44
N PRO A 481 -14.34 22.45 9.60
CA PRO A 481 -12.96 22.65 9.17
C PRO A 481 -12.71 24.01 8.53
N ALA A 482 -13.68 24.57 7.82
CA ALA A 482 -13.58 25.84 7.11
C ALA A 482 -14.11 27.07 7.89
N HIS A 483 -14.80 26.88 9.01
CA HIS A 483 -15.36 27.99 9.80
C HIS A 483 -14.25 28.73 10.55
N GLU A 484 -14.46 29.98 10.96
CA GLU A 484 -13.52 30.72 11.81
C GLU A 484 -14.00 30.74 13.27
N PHE A 485 -13.15 30.36 14.22
CA PHE A 485 -13.47 30.38 15.65
C PHE A 485 -12.54 31.35 16.41
N PRO A 486 -12.78 32.66 16.35
CA PRO A 486 -11.92 33.66 17.01
C PRO A 486 -11.88 33.50 18.54
N THR A 487 -12.95 32.95 19.14
CA THR A 487 -13.04 32.71 20.59
C THR A 487 -12.07 31.64 21.09
N LEU A 488 -11.56 30.77 20.21
CA LEU A 488 -10.55 29.77 20.58
C LEU A 488 -9.23 30.41 21.03
N LEU A 489 -8.88 31.59 20.49
CA LEU A 489 -7.66 32.31 20.89
C LEU A 489 -7.71 32.69 22.37
N ALA A 490 -8.85 33.23 22.81
CA ALA A 490 -9.08 33.58 24.20
C ALA A 490 -9.07 32.32 25.09
N ARG A 491 -9.68 31.22 24.65
CA ARG A 491 -9.71 29.97 25.42
C ARG A 491 -8.33 29.29 25.55
N LEU A 492 -7.50 29.32 24.50
CA LEU A 492 -6.18 28.68 24.49
C LEU A 492 -5.09 29.53 25.16
N GLY A 493 -5.23 30.86 25.12
CA GLY A 493 -4.23 31.81 25.61
C GLY A 493 -3.03 32.00 24.66
N TYR A 494 -3.11 31.51 23.42
CA TYR A 494 -2.11 31.68 22.37
C TYR A 494 -2.76 31.63 20.98
N ASP A 495 -2.04 32.16 19.99
CA ASP A 495 -2.40 32.05 18.56
C ASP A 495 -1.44 31.10 17.85
N TYR A 496 -1.99 30.23 17.01
CA TYR A 496 -1.23 29.31 16.17
C TYR A 496 -2.03 28.97 14.91
N ALA A 497 -1.33 28.78 13.78
CA ALA A 497 -1.98 28.53 12.51
C ALA A 497 -2.79 27.22 12.51
N GLY A 498 -3.95 27.24 11.84
CA GLY A 498 -4.86 26.09 11.76
C GLY A 498 -5.83 25.96 12.95
N ILE A 499 -5.76 26.82 13.97
CA ILE A 499 -6.65 26.78 15.13
C ILE A 499 -7.88 27.68 14.94
N ALA A 500 -7.70 28.99 15.07
CA ALA A 500 -8.81 29.94 14.97
C ALA A 500 -9.28 30.10 13.52
N ARG A 501 -8.35 30.03 12.58
CA ARG A 501 -8.58 30.09 11.14
C ARG A 501 -8.10 28.80 10.45
N PRO A 502 -8.80 28.32 9.41
CA PRO A 502 -8.33 27.18 8.63
C PRO A 502 -6.96 27.46 8.00
N LEU A 503 -6.09 26.46 8.01
CA LEU A 503 -4.82 26.54 7.28
C LEU A 503 -5.10 26.39 5.78
N ARG A 504 -4.74 27.41 5.00
CA ARG A 504 -4.80 27.38 3.53
C ARG A 504 -3.38 27.48 2.99
N PRO A 505 -2.67 26.35 2.78
CA PRO A 505 -1.32 26.39 2.26
C PRO A 505 -1.34 26.88 0.80
N THR A 506 -0.42 27.76 0.45
CA THR A 506 -0.14 28.13 -0.94
C THR A 506 1.02 27.26 -1.43
N PRO A 507 0.78 26.27 -2.32
CA PRO A 507 1.84 25.46 -2.87
C PRO A 507 2.67 26.27 -3.85
N GLU A 508 3.98 26.12 -3.75
CA GLU A 508 4.98 26.58 -4.69
C GLU A 508 5.64 25.35 -5.31
N ILE A 509 5.90 25.42 -6.62
CA ILE A 509 6.50 24.33 -7.37
C ILE A 509 7.92 24.78 -7.75
N SER A 510 8.92 24.01 -7.33
CA SER A 510 10.32 24.19 -7.72
C SER A 510 10.79 22.97 -8.48
N THR A 511 11.58 23.20 -9.53
CA THR A 511 12.24 22.14 -10.30
C THR A 511 13.74 22.19 -10.04
N GLY A 512 14.31 21.06 -9.62
CA GLY A 512 15.74 20.90 -9.39
C GLY A 512 16.38 19.96 -10.40
N GLU A 513 17.64 20.21 -10.74
CA GLU A 513 18.49 19.30 -11.51
C GLU A 513 19.80 19.06 -10.75
N ASN A 514 20.26 17.81 -10.69
CA ASN A 514 21.56 17.44 -10.13
C ASN A 514 22.28 16.50 -11.07
N HIS A 515 23.55 16.79 -11.34
CA HIS A 515 24.40 15.96 -12.17
C HIS A 515 25.32 15.14 -11.27
N ALA A 516 25.12 13.83 -11.21
CA ALA A 516 26.03 12.93 -10.52
C ALA A 516 27.01 12.31 -11.52
N GLN A 517 28.31 12.56 -11.31
CA GLN A 517 29.39 11.79 -11.91
C GLN A 517 30.00 10.88 -10.83
N GLN A 518 30.06 9.57 -11.10
CA GLN A 518 30.84 8.66 -10.27
C GLN A 518 32.32 8.80 -10.65
N PHE A 519 33.06 9.65 -9.95
CA PHE A 519 34.49 9.89 -10.18
C PHE A 519 35.41 8.68 -9.93
N GLN A 520 34.88 7.59 -9.37
CA GLN A 520 35.67 6.42 -8.96
C GLN A 520 35.90 5.39 -10.08
N LEU A 521 35.28 5.52 -11.25
CA LEU A 521 35.45 4.59 -12.37
C LEU A 521 35.57 5.35 -13.71
N PRO A 522 36.72 5.28 -14.43
CA PRO A 522 36.86 5.95 -15.71
C PRO A 522 35.90 5.37 -16.77
N GLY A 523 35.12 6.23 -17.42
CA GLY A 523 34.20 5.87 -18.52
C GLY A 523 32.70 5.77 -18.16
N GLN A 524 32.28 6.10 -16.94
CA GLN A 524 30.87 6.11 -16.55
C GLN A 524 30.11 7.34 -17.10
N PRO A 525 28.83 7.20 -17.51
CA PRO A 525 28.01 8.31 -18.00
C PRO A 525 27.60 9.26 -16.86
N THR A 526 27.51 10.56 -17.15
CA THR A 526 26.90 11.54 -16.23
C THR A 526 25.40 11.25 -16.11
N ILE A 527 24.91 11.01 -14.89
CA ILE A 527 23.48 10.83 -14.63
C ILE A 527 22.91 12.17 -14.18
N THR A 528 21.93 12.70 -14.93
CA THR A 528 21.18 13.90 -14.55
C THR A 528 19.89 13.47 -13.86
N TYR A 529 19.76 13.77 -12.58
CA TYR A 529 18.52 13.63 -11.82
C TYR A 529 17.73 14.93 -11.95
N ARG A 530 16.49 14.82 -12.42
CA ARG A 530 15.52 15.92 -12.45
C ARG A 530 14.41 15.59 -11.49
N TRP A 531 14.00 16.56 -10.68
CA TRP A 531 12.87 16.39 -9.78
C TRP A 531 12.03 17.66 -9.71
N THR A 532 10.78 17.47 -9.31
CA THR A 532 9.83 18.55 -9.06
C THR A 532 9.39 18.44 -7.61
N GLU A 533 9.65 19.48 -6.84
CA GLU A 533 9.23 19.61 -5.45
C GLU A 533 8.04 20.55 -5.36
N VAL A 534 7.01 20.12 -4.64
CA VAL A 534 5.93 20.99 -4.19
C VAL A 534 6.18 21.31 -2.74
N TYR A 535 6.39 22.58 -2.43
CA TYR A 535 6.60 23.07 -1.07
C TYR A 535 5.51 24.09 -0.74
N TRP A 536 5.07 24.15 0.51
CA TRP A 536 4.24 25.25 1.00
C TRP A 536 4.97 25.93 2.13
N HIS A 537 4.84 27.23 2.28
CA HIS A 537 5.39 27.93 3.44
C HIS A 537 4.47 27.71 4.65
N SER A 538 5.02 27.18 5.75
CA SER A 538 4.28 27.19 7.02
C SER A 538 4.22 28.62 7.55
N PRO A 539 3.04 29.16 7.88
CA PRO A 539 2.90 30.54 8.37
C PRO A 539 3.40 30.72 9.81
N THR A 540 3.95 29.68 10.46
CA THR A 540 4.36 29.71 11.88
C THR A 540 5.86 29.52 12.06
N GLU A 541 6.49 30.44 12.79
CA GLU A 541 7.88 30.34 13.24
C GLU A 541 7.95 29.58 14.57
N GLY A 542 7.95 28.25 14.53
CA GLY A 542 8.18 27.41 15.72
C GLY A 542 7.26 26.19 15.84
N PRO A 543 7.59 25.24 16.75
CA PRO A 543 6.74 24.10 17.01
C PRO A 543 5.41 24.54 17.64
N PRO A 544 4.34 23.74 17.51
CA PRO A 544 3.07 24.06 18.16
C PRO A 544 3.28 24.16 19.68
N PRO A 545 2.60 25.13 20.35
CA PRO A 545 2.72 25.33 21.80
C PRO A 545 2.16 24.16 22.61
N SER A 546 1.36 23.29 21.99
CA SER A 546 0.85 22.06 22.59
C SER A 546 0.90 20.92 21.57
N PRO A 547 1.41 19.74 21.92
CA PRO A 547 1.41 18.55 21.05
C PRO A 547 0.00 17.98 20.83
N LEU A 548 -1.01 18.48 21.55
CA LEU A 548 -2.41 18.06 21.45
C LEU A 548 -3.17 18.72 20.27
N LEU A 549 -2.54 19.69 19.59
CA LEU A 549 -3.14 20.41 18.47
C LEU A 549 -3.04 19.59 17.18
N LEU A 550 -3.96 18.64 16.99
CA LEU A 550 -3.98 17.71 15.84
C LEU A 550 -3.92 18.40 14.46
N TYR A 551 -4.55 19.56 14.33
CA TYR A 551 -4.67 20.31 13.08
C TYR A 551 -3.60 21.39 12.88
N ALA A 552 -2.64 21.49 13.80
CA ALA A 552 -1.50 22.38 13.65
C ALA A 552 -0.58 21.91 12.50
N PRO A 553 -0.08 22.81 11.63
CA PRO A 553 0.85 22.43 10.59
C PRO A 553 2.12 21.78 11.16
N PRO A 554 2.67 20.74 10.51
CA PRO A 554 3.94 20.17 10.91
C PRO A 554 5.08 21.19 10.70
N GLN A 555 6.11 21.08 11.54
CA GLN A 555 7.29 21.93 11.43
C GLN A 555 8.07 21.56 10.16
N GLN A 556 8.18 22.47 9.20
CA GLN A 556 9.16 22.32 8.13
C GLN A 556 10.55 22.58 8.71
N LYS A 557 11.41 21.55 8.75
CA LYS A 557 12.84 21.83 8.67
C LYS A 557 13.11 22.21 7.21
N ILE A 558 13.69 23.39 7.01
CA ILE A 558 14.45 23.69 5.79
C ILE A 558 15.68 22.76 5.82
N SER A 559 15.51 21.51 5.45
CA SER A 559 16.62 20.63 5.15
C SER A 559 17.00 20.88 3.70
N LYS A 560 18.15 21.52 3.47
CA LYS A 560 18.90 21.29 2.23
C LYS A 560 19.21 19.79 2.18
N ALA A 561 18.34 19.00 1.57
CA ALA A 561 18.57 17.59 1.39
C ALA A 561 19.38 17.40 0.10
N ALA A 562 20.71 17.44 0.24
CA ALA A 562 21.56 16.62 -0.60
C ALA A 562 21.31 15.17 -0.19
N GLY A 563 20.41 14.47 -0.90
CA GLY A 563 20.06 13.08 -0.64
C GLY A 563 20.31 12.24 -1.89
N SER A 564 21.47 11.59 -1.94
CA SER A 564 21.76 10.52 -2.88
C SER A 564 20.91 9.28 -2.54
N THR A 565 19.94 8.95 -3.39
CA THR A 565 19.26 7.66 -3.34
C THR A 565 19.94 6.72 -4.31
N THR A 566 20.78 5.83 -3.78
CA THR A 566 21.34 4.70 -4.52
C THR A 566 20.23 3.66 -4.69
N CYS A 567 19.64 3.54 -5.87
CA CYS A 567 18.91 2.32 -6.26
C CYS A 567 19.93 1.25 -6.64
N CYS A 568 19.85 0.08 -6.01
CA CYS A 568 20.43 -1.16 -6.53
C CYS A 568 19.43 -1.84 -7.48
#